data_AF-A0A8T3NX59-F1
#
_entry.id   AF-A0A8T3NX59-F1
#
_cell.length_a   1.000
_cell.length_b   1.000
_cell.length_c   1.000
_cell.angle_alpha   90.00
_cell.angle_beta   90.00
_cell.angle_gamma   90.00
#
_symmetry.space_group_name_H-M   'P 1'
#
loop_
_entity.id
_entity.type
_entity.pdbx_description
1 polymer ?
#
loop_
_entity_poly.entity_id
_entity_poly.type
_entity_poly.pdbx_seq_one_letter_code
_entity_poly.pdbx_strand_id
1 'polypeptide(L)' 'MPAGHAFGLPLGITFMGSAWSEPRLIGLASGFEAVTQARRKPTFRETVGSTTNEMSPLVASRALRRPTRAPVVTGL' A
#
# COMPACT_ATOMS: atom_id res chain seq x y z
N MET A 1 8.27 13.59 -12.31
CA MET A 1 8.63 13.58 -10.87
C MET A 1 7.51 14.20 -10.05
N PRO A 2 7.21 13.72 -8.83
CA PRO A 2 6.20 14.32 -7.95
C PRO A 2 6.67 15.70 -7.49
N ALA A 3 5.87 16.75 -7.70
CA ALA A 3 6.25 18.12 -7.38
C ALA A 3 5.42 18.74 -6.25
N GLY A 4 4.27 18.15 -5.91
CA GLY A 4 3.42 18.64 -4.83
C GLY A 4 1.97 18.26 -5.04
N HIS A 5 1.08 18.99 -4.35
CA HIS A 5 -0.36 18.83 -4.48
C HIS A 5 -1.02 20.20 -4.54
N ALA A 6 -2.06 20.35 -5.37
CA ALA A 6 -2.94 21.51 -5.40
C ALA A 6 -4.39 21.01 -5.35
N PHE A 7 -5.24 21.64 -4.53
CA PHE A 7 -6.64 21.25 -4.37
C PHE A 7 -6.84 19.75 -4.04
N GLY A 8 -5.88 19.13 -3.35
CA GLY A 8 -5.89 17.71 -3.01
C GLY A 8 -5.46 16.75 -4.13
N LEU A 9 -5.10 17.27 -5.32
CA LEU A 9 -4.66 16.47 -6.46
C LEU A 9 -3.12 16.50 -6.59
N PRO A 10 -2.47 15.37 -6.91
CA PRO A 10 -1.03 15.32 -7.10
C PRO A 10 -0.62 16.06 -8.38
N LEU A 11 0.47 16.82 -8.31
CA LEU A 11 1.09 17.51 -9.43
C LEU A 11 2.48 16.96 -9.71
N GLY A 12 2.87 16.95 -10.98
CA GLY A 12 4.19 16.50 -11.42
C GLY A 12 4.87 17.47 -12.37
N ILE A 13 6.20 17.41 -12.40
CA ILE A 13 7.05 18.10 -13.38
C ILE A 13 7.84 17.07 -14.20
N THR A 14 8.21 17.47 -15.42
CA THR A 14 8.99 16.63 -16.33
C THR A 14 10.32 17.31 -16.62
N PHE A 15 11.41 16.54 -16.54
CA PHE A 15 12.74 16.97 -16.97
C PHE A 15 12.97 16.50 -18.41
N MET A 16 13.37 17.41 -19.30
CA MET A 16 13.64 17.14 -20.70
C MET A 16 14.99 17.77 -21.10
N GLY A 17 15.68 17.18 -22.07
CA GLY A 17 17.00 17.62 -22.51
C GLY A 17 17.34 17.13 -23.93
N SER A 18 18.51 17.53 -24.43
CA SER A 18 19.02 17.10 -25.72
C SER A 18 19.38 15.60 -25.74
N ALA A 19 19.60 15.06 -26.93
CA ALA A 19 20.06 13.68 -27.10
C ALA A 19 21.26 13.35 -26.19
N TRP A 20 21.26 12.14 -25.62
CA TRP A 20 22.34 11.60 -24.77
C TRP A 20 22.54 12.31 -23.42
N SER A 21 21.53 13.06 -22.94
CA SER A 21 21.58 13.79 -21.66
C SER A 21 21.09 12.97 -20.46
N GLU A 22 20.87 11.66 -20.61
CA GLU A 22 20.26 10.80 -19.59
C GLU A 22 20.97 10.88 -18.23
N PRO A 23 22.33 10.84 -18.12
CA PRO A 23 22.99 10.91 -16.82
C PRO A 23 22.66 12.21 -16.07
N ARG A 24 22.59 13.33 -16.78
CA ARG A 24 22.24 14.63 -16.22
C ARG A 24 20.76 14.69 -15.83
N LEU A 25 19.87 14.18 -16.68
CA LEU A 25 18.42 14.18 -16.42
C LEU A 25 18.08 13.31 -15.21
N ILE A 26 18.70 12.14 -15.07
CA ILE A 26 18.54 11.26 -13.91
C ILE A 26 19.06 11.95 -12.66
N GLY A 27 20.24 12.58 -12.71
CA GLY A 27 20.81 13.31 -11.57
C GLY A 27 19.94 14.48 -11.09
N LEU A 28 19.37 15.26 -12.02
CA LEU A 28 18.44 16.34 -11.68
C LEU A 28 17.16 15.80 -11.05
N ALA A 29 16.57 14.77 -11.64
CA ALA A 29 15.34 14.17 -11.14
C ALA A 29 15.54 13.55 -9.75
N SER A 30 16.63 12.82 -9.53
CA SER A 30 16.93 12.17 -8.25
C SER A 30 17.28 13.19 -7.16
N GLY A 31 18.08 14.21 -7.47
CA GLY A 31 18.37 15.30 -6.55
C GLY A 31 17.12 16.08 -6.17
N PHE A 32 16.25 16.37 -7.13
CA PHE A 32 14.96 17.01 -6.87
C PHE A 32 14.07 16.18 -5.94
N GLU A 33 13.93 14.87 -6.19
CA GLU A 33 13.12 13.99 -5.33
C GLU A 33 13.70 13.88 -3.90
N ALA A 34 15.02 13.81 -3.77
CA ALA A 34 15.71 13.73 -2.48
C ALA A 34 15.47 14.96 -1.59
N VAL A 35 15.43 16.17 -2.19
CA VAL A 35 15.21 17.42 -1.47
C VAL A 35 13.72 17.67 -1.19
N THR A 36 12.84 17.38 -2.16
CA THR A 36 11.43 17.78 -2.07
C THR A 36 10.55 16.78 -1.35
N GLN A 37 10.81 15.48 -1.50
CA GLN A 37 10.02 14.39 -0.92
C GLN A 37 8.49 14.56 -1.11
N ALA A 38 8.06 15.13 -2.24
CA ALA A 38 6.68 15.57 -2.44
C ALA A 38 5.64 14.44 -2.61
N ARG A 39 6.09 13.17 -2.64
CA ARG A 39 5.22 12.01 -2.81
C ARG A 39 4.41 11.77 -1.52
N ARG A 40 3.09 11.65 -1.66
CA ARG A 40 2.18 11.27 -0.57
C ARG A 40 1.41 10.02 -0.97
N LYS A 41 1.12 9.14 0.00
CA LYS A 41 0.28 7.96 -0.23
C LYS A 41 -1.15 8.42 -0.56
N PRO A 42 -1.80 7.88 -1.60
CA PRO A 42 -3.19 8.20 -1.89
C PRO A 42 -4.14 7.66 -0.81
N THR A 43 -5.20 8.41 -0.51
CA THR A 43 -6.31 7.97 0.35
C THR A 43 -7.42 7.43 -0.55
N PHE A 44 -7.55 6.10 -0.62
CA PHE A 44 -8.62 5.46 -1.37
C PHE A 44 -9.94 5.52 -0.59
N ARG A 45 -11.06 5.66 -1.30
CA ARG A 45 -12.40 5.49 -0.70
C ARG A 45 -12.66 4.00 -0.50
N GLU A 46 -13.55 3.67 0.43
CA GLU A 46 -14.03 2.31 0.61
C GLU A 46 -14.68 1.77 -0.66
N THR A 47 -14.52 0.47 -0.90
CA THR A 47 -15.16 -0.21 -2.01
C THR A 47 -16.67 -0.23 -1.79
N VAL A 48 -17.44 0.16 -2.80
CA VAL A 48 -18.91 0.06 -2.76
C VAL A 48 -19.29 -1.41 -2.57
N GLY A 49 -19.93 -1.74 -1.44
CA GLY A 49 -20.32 -3.11 -1.08
C GLY A 49 -19.47 -3.78 0.00
N SER A 50 -18.52 -3.10 0.65
CA SER A 50 -17.81 -3.63 1.83
C SER A 50 -18.64 -3.54 3.12
N THR A 51 -19.93 -3.85 3.04
CA THR A 51 -20.77 -4.09 4.22
C THR A 51 -20.24 -5.34 4.93
N THR A 52 -19.26 -5.09 5.79
CA THR A 52 -19.01 -5.93 6.95
C THR A 52 -20.33 -6.02 7.69
N ASN A 53 -20.83 -7.24 7.88
CA ASN A 53 -21.92 -7.62 8.78
C ASN A 53 -23.30 -8.01 8.21
N GLU A 54 -23.43 -8.53 6.97
CA GLU A 54 -24.71 -9.15 6.57
C GLU A 54 -24.59 -10.53 5.89
N MET A 55 -23.43 -11.19 5.86
CA MET A 55 -23.39 -12.58 5.34
C MET A 55 -22.28 -13.46 5.91
N SER A 56 -22.70 -14.52 6.60
CA SER A 56 -21.99 -15.76 6.97
C SER A 56 -21.55 -15.94 8.43
N PRO A 57 -22.44 -16.42 9.32
CA PRO A 57 -22.02 -17.23 10.49
C PRO A 57 -21.15 -18.45 10.11
N LEU A 58 -21.05 -18.79 8.83
CA LEU A 58 -20.24 -19.89 8.31
C LEU A 58 -18.72 -19.61 8.31
N VAL A 59 -18.27 -18.34 8.25
CA VAL A 59 -16.82 -18.00 8.25
C VAL A 59 -16.23 -18.07 9.67
N ALA A 60 -16.98 -17.64 10.69
CA ALA A 60 -16.57 -17.77 12.10
C ALA A 60 -16.35 -19.24 12.53
N SER A 61 -17.10 -20.15 11.91
CA SER A 61 -17.07 -21.60 12.19
C SER A 61 -15.78 -22.31 11.75
N ARG A 62 -14.90 -21.64 10.97
CA ARG A 62 -13.60 -22.21 10.55
C ARG A 62 -12.50 -21.99 11.60
N ALA A 63 -12.63 -20.99 12.46
CA ALA A 63 -11.62 -20.66 13.47
C ALA A 63 -11.73 -21.50 14.77
N LEU A 64 -12.91 -22.09 15.06
CA LEU A 64 -13.14 -22.80 16.32
C LEU A 64 -12.97 -24.33 16.28
N ARG A 65 -12.59 -24.93 15.15
CA ARG A 65 -12.30 -26.38 15.09
C ARG A 65 -10.83 -26.66 15.39
N ARG A 66 -10.40 -26.38 16.62
CA ARG A 66 -9.22 -27.05 17.19
C ARG A 66 -9.69 -28.29 17.93
N PRO A 67 -9.47 -29.51 17.44
CA PRO A 67 -9.64 -30.68 18.28
C PRO A 67 -8.57 -30.63 19.36
N THR A 68 -8.96 -30.29 20.58
CA THR A 68 -8.10 -30.45 21.76
C THR A 68 -7.80 -31.93 21.90
N ARG A 69 -6.58 -32.34 21.55
CA ARG A 69 -6.09 -33.70 21.78
C ARG A 69 -5.98 -33.88 23.30
N ALA A 70 -6.91 -34.62 23.88
CA ALA A 70 -6.90 -34.95 25.30
C ALA A 70 -5.55 -35.61 25.66
N PRO A 71 -4.95 -35.27 26.82
CA PRO A 71 -3.70 -35.89 27.22
C PRO A 71 -3.94 -37.37 27.54
N VAL A 72 -3.15 -38.24 26.92
CA VAL A 72 -3.05 -39.65 27.30
C VAL A 72 -2.35 -39.68 28.66
N VAL A 73 -3.09 -40.08 29.70
CA VAL A 73 -2.53 -40.39 31.02
C VAL A 73 -1.76 -41.71 30.87
N THR A 74 -0.43 -41.64 30.85
CA THR A 74 0.42 -42.82 31.00
C THR A 74 0.55 -43.12 32.49
N GLY A 75 -0.17 -44.15 32.95
CA GLY A 75 0.12 -44.81 34.21
C GLY A 75 1.08 -45.98 33.98
N LEU A 76 2.19 -45.99 34.72
CA LEU A 76 2.75 -47.07 35.54
C LEU A 76 4.15 -46.64 36.02
#